data_AF-A0A182GSD3-F1
#
_entry.id   AF-A0A182GSD3-F1
#
_cell.length_a   1.000
_cell.length_b   1.000
_cell.length_c   1.000
_cell.angle_alpha   90.00
_cell.angle_beta   90.00
_cell.angle_gamma   90.00
#
_symmetry.space_group_name_H-M   'P 1'
#
loop_
_entity.id
_entity.type
_entity.pdbx_description
1 polymer ?
#
loop_
_entity_poly.entity_id
_entity_poly.type
_entity_poly.pdbx_seq_one_letter_code
_entity_poly.pdbx_strand_id
1 'polypeptide(L)'
;MMGIHHHEEGSSRGEREFLGLSTTIALQRLHDDIDTVLCAYEERFAKQRWLKKLKLPFAGGPSSVLSWFSLLATVAVVVAFFLVGYCFSAGFILSFLLLTVVVITREDHLKRTEIFRKVRMVLEEIKCGTELCRDWTPSNYPHLCSPLSPCVTLQWTYRDGKIVNLPWALLVRGDYIVMRPGQVSPGTCTEQSGKRSFKCGETYGLAQEMEPPKKPTARAPMPDLICVVEVTPYLENLRTTLDNFLYRPTTIIDQQRNLLITKCIQQWGFLIVFLLTLTVGALRYLGYYLNGKLPTNWMNVFLLNPSAALLPVLPLMFPLLWITINLWGTARLETLLSIPQSVMRAEVQKSFQEDLDTPTGDLDQIKLPRRTIAYFWWQLFRGGSELLSRSANVVQVLGSITALCCVDKKGILSWPNPTAEKVFFLRNASNNENSGSDQSEQSSLNSQSSQKEGAGAIAEVLDLTHDQHSPFKLEFDDHDFKNHLNSLKPLGLAILVNTCCPHTQAHYAKFCGHVTAVAMLDKDLVPVTNRYAIVESSLNSFMHGYVLGIPSF
;
A
#
# COMPACT_ATOMS: atom_id res chain seq x y z
N MET A 1 -27.24 32.93 -58.18
CA MET A 1 -25.85 33.38 -58.34
C MET A 1 -25.75 34.75 -57.69
N MET A 2 -25.01 34.81 -56.56
CA MET A 2 -24.35 35.96 -55.92
C MET A 2 -25.20 37.23 -55.59
N GLY A 3 -25.10 37.86 -54.42
CA GLY A 3 -24.24 37.59 -53.27
C GLY A 3 -24.26 38.73 -52.24
N ILE A 4 -24.05 38.31 -50.99
CA ILE A 4 -23.23 38.95 -49.94
C ILE A 4 -23.86 40.13 -49.18
N HIS A 5 -24.53 39.81 -48.07
CA HIS A 5 -24.61 40.67 -46.89
C HIS A 5 -23.56 40.19 -45.88
N HIS A 6 -22.60 41.04 -45.54
CA HIS A 6 -21.74 40.87 -44.38
C HIS A 6 -22.56 41.16 -43.11
N HIS A 7 -22.70 40.16 -42.24
CA HIS A 7 -23.04 40.36 -40.84
C HIS A 7 -21.83 39.95 -40.01
N GLU A 8 -21.25 40.91 -39.28
CA GLU A 8 -20.24 40.68 -38.25
C GLU A 8 -20.88 39.89 -37.10
N GLU A 9 -20.50 38.62 -36.95
CA GLU A 9 -20.78 37.85 -35.75
C GLU A 9 -19.81 38.29 -34.64
N GLY A 10 -20.33 39.06 -33.69
CA GLY A 10 -19.68 39.28 -32.40
C GLY A 10 -19.53 37.95 -31.67
N SER A 11 -18.29 37.46 -31.61
CA SER A 11 -17.87 36.32 -30.80
C SER A 11 -17.98 36.64 -29.30
N SER A 12 -19.17 36.49 -28.73
CA SER A 12 -19.31 36.24 -27.30
C SER A 12 -19.17 34.74 -27.07
N ARG A 13 -17.96 34.28 -26.74
CA ARG A 13 -17.74 32.96 -26.13
C ARG A 13 -18.52 32.90 -24.81
N GLY A 14 -19.80 32.53 -24.88
CA GLY A 14 -20.50 32.01 -23.72
C GLY A 14 -19.81 30.72 -23.33
N GLU A 15 -19.13 30.70 -22.19
CA GLU A 15 -18.82 29.46 -21.50
C GLU A 15 -20.14 28.72 -21.33
N ARG A 16 -20.34 27.61 -22.05
CA ARG A 16 -21.42 26.68 -21.70
C ARG A 16 -21.08 26.23 -20.28
N GLU A 17 -21.91 26.58 -19.30
CA GLU A 17 -21.78 26.10 -17.93
C GLU A 17 -21.95 24.58 -17.95
N PHE A 18 -20.84 23.85 -18.08
CA PHE A 18 -20.84 22.41 -17.94
C PHE A 18 -20.87 22.08 -16.45
N LEU A 19 -21.71 21.11 -16.07
CA LEU A 19 -21.73 20.59 -14.70
C LEU A 19 -20.40 19.88 -14.43
N GLY A 20 -19.68 20.29 -13.37
CA GLY A 20 -18.39 19.72 -12.99
C GLY A 20 -17.18 20.58 -13.37
N LEU A 21 -16.04 20.29 -12.75
CA LEU A 21 -14.77 20.96 -13.06
C LEU A 21 -14.09 20.30 -14.25
N SER A 22 -13.31 21.05 -15.02
CA SER A 22 -12.45 20.44 -16.03
C SER A 22 -11.33 19.63 -15.38
N THR A 23 -10.86 18.59 -16.06
CA THR A 23 -9.77 17.74 -15.53
C THR A 23 -8.50 18.58 -15.26
N THR A 24 -8.21 19.55 -16.13
CA THR A 24 -7.07 20.46 -15.98
C THR A 24 -7.17 21.36 -14.75
N ILE A 25 -8.32 22.02 -14.55
CA ILE A 25 -8.56 22.90 -13.39
C ILE A 25 -8.50 22.09 -12.10
N ALA A 26 -9.03 20.87 -12.12
CA ALA A 26 -9.06 20.02 -10.95
C ALA A 26 -7.67 19.53 -10.53
N LEU A 27 -6.85 19.07 -11.46
CA LEU A 27 -5.47 18.68 -11.16
C LEU A 27 -4.63 19.88 -10.72
N GLN A 28 -4.85 21.06 -11.31
CA GLN A 28 -4.20 22.29 -10.85
C GLN A 28 -4.62 22.63 -9.41
N ARG A 29 -5.91 22.54 -9.07
CA ARG A 29 -6.37 22.72 -7.69
C ARG A 29 -5.78 21.68 -6.74
N LEU A 30 -5.70 20.42 -7.15
CA LEU A 30 -5.08 19.35 -6.35
C LEU A 30 -3.61 19.67 -6.08
N HIS A 31 -2.88 20.07 -7.12
CA HIS A 31 -1.49 20.50 -7.03
C HIS A 31 -1.34 21.65 -6.03
N ASP A 32 -2.11 22.72 -6.18
CA ASP A 32 -2.02 23.91 -5.33
C ASP A 32 -2.42 23.59 -3.87
N ASP A 33 -3.46 22.77 -3.67
CA ASP A 33 -3.89 22.33 -2.34
C ASP A 33 -2.81 21.47 -1.64
N ILE A 34 -2.12 20.59 -2.38
CA ILE A 34 -0.99 19.78 -1.85
C ILE A 34 0.23 20.67 -1.57
N ASP A 35 0.55 21.59 -2.49
CA ASP A 35 1.70 22.49 -2.38
C ASP A 35 1.57 23.45 -1.19
N THR A 36 0.38 24.02 -0.98
CA THR A 36 0.11 24.89 0.17
C THR A 36 0.30 24.17 1.50
N VAL A 37 -0.20 22.93 1.62
CA VAL A 37 0.03 22.10 2.81
C VAL A 37 1.52 21.81 2.97
N LEU A 38 2.20 21.37 1.91
CA LEU A 38 3.62 21.02 1.97
C LEU A 38 4.50 22.23 2.36
N CYS A 39 4.29 23.39 1.76
CA CYS A 39 5.02 24.62 2.04
C CYS A 39 4.91 25.02 3.53
N ALA A 40 3.72 24.89 4.13
CA ALA A 40 3.52 25.17 5.55
C ALA A 40 4.40 24.27 6.45
N TYR A 41 4.56 23.00 6.09
CA TYR A 41 5.40 22.05 6.83
C TYR A 41 6.89 22.30 6.58
N GLU A 42 7.29 22.60 5.35
CA GLU A 42 8.68 22.95 5.01
C GLU A 42 9.13 24.22 5.73
N GLU A 43 8.30 25.25 5.78
CA GLU A 43 8.55 26.46 6.56
C GLU A 43 8.70 26.17 8.05
N ARG A 44 7.81 25.35 8.61
CA ARG A 44 7.87 24.95 10.01
C ARG A 44 9.18 24.22 10.32
N PHE A 45 9.66 23.39 9.38
CA PHE A 45 10.95 22.72 9.50
C PHE A 45 12.13 23.68 9.32
N ALA A 46 12.04 24.66 8.43
CA ALA A 46 13.07 25.68 8.21
C ALA A 46 13.26 26.57 9.45
N LYS A 47 12.16 26.96 10.12
CA LYS A 47 12.16 27.78 11.35
C LYS A 47 12.77 27.07 12.58
N GLN A 48 13.02 25.76 12.52
CA GLN A 48 13.65 25.03 13.63
C GLN A 48 15.12 25.42 13.81
N ARG A 49 15.52 25.70 15.06
CA ARG A 49 16.91 26.05 15.41
C ARG A 49 17.91 24.99 14.93
N TRP A 50 18.97 25.42 14.25
CA TRP A 50 20.04 24.54 13.75
C TRP A 50 20.67 23.67 14.86
N LEU A 51 20.80 24.22 16.07
CA LEU A 51 21.30 23.48 17.25
C LEU A 51 20.41 22.29 17.62
N LYS A 52 19.08 22.41 17.46
CA LYS A 52 18.17 21.28 17.68
C LYS A 52 18.40 20.22 16.60
N LYS A 53 18.55 20.63 15.33
CA LYS A 53 18.85 19.71 14.22
C LYS A 53 20.17 18.96 14.42
N LEU A 54 21.18 19.62 14.97
CA LEU A 54 22.48 18.98 15.23
C LEU A 54 22.48 18.07 16.46
N LYS A 55 21.74 18.41 17.52
CA LYS A 55 21.73 17.61 18.77
C LYS A 55 20.86 16.35 18.69
N LEU A 56 19.77 16.41 17.93
CA LEU A 56 18.75 15.36 17.90
C LEU A 56 19.24 13.99 17.40
N PRO A 57 20.15 13.90 16.39
CA PRO A 57 20.72 12.63 15.95
C PRO A 57 21.53 11.90 17.04
N PHE A 58 22.08 12.64 18.00
CA PHE A 58 22.99 12.12 19.04
C PHE A 58 22.33 11.97 20.41
N ALA A 59 21.03 12.25 20.53
CA ALA A 59 20.30 12.24 21.80
C ALA A 59 20.16 10.84 22.46
N GLY A 60 20.77 9.79 21.87
CA GLY A 60 20.88 8.47 22.49
C GLY A 60 19.64 7.58 22.38
N GLY A 61 18.72 7.91 21.47
CA GLY A 61 17.56 7.06 21.16
C GLY A 61 17.96 5.79 20.40
N PRO A 62 17.08 4.76 20.31
CA PRO A 62 17.41 3.51 19.63
C PRO A 62 17.72 3.69 18.14
N SER A 63 17.19 4.75 17.52
CA SER A 63 17.48 5.13 16.13
C SER A 63 18.81 5.85 15.94
N SER A 64 19.47 6.30 17.02
CA SER A 64 20.78 6.97 16.92
C SER A 64 21.88 5.96 16.66
N VAL A 65 22.66 6.18 15.60
CA VAL A 65 23.81 5.32 15.24
C VAL A 65 25.03 5.64 16.11
N LEU A 66 25.13 6.89 16.58
CA LEU A 66 26.20 7.37 17.43
C LEU A 66 25.63 8.07 18.66
N SER A 67 25.98 7.58 19.85
CA SER A 67 25.57 8.18 21.11
C SER A 67 26.40 9.42 21.45
N TRP A 68 25.79 10.39 22.14
CA TRP A 68 26.50 11.50 22.76
C TRP A 68 27.69 11.04 23.62
N PHE A 69 27.57 9.91 24.33
CA PHE A 69 28.66 9.36 25.13
C PHE A 69 29.88 9.02 24.27
N SER A 70 29.66 8.39 23.12
CA SER A 70 30.73 8.02 22.19
C SER A 70 31.40 9.25 21.57
N LEU A 71 30.63 10.29 21.26
CA LEU A 71 31.20 11.58 20.83
C LEU A 71 32.09 12.18 21.91
N LEU A 72 31.64 12.20 23.16
CA LEU A 72 32.43 12.73 24.27
C LEU A 72 33.72 11.91 24.49
N ALA A 73 33.60 10.58 24.43
CA ALA A 73 34.71 9.66 24.62
C ALA A 73 35.77 9.78 23.51
N THR A 74 35.36 9.88 22.25
CA THR A 74 36.28 10.10 21.12
C THR A 74 37.00 11.44 21.23
N VAL A 75 36.30 12.52 21.62
CA VAL A 75 36.92 13.84 21.85
C VAL A 75 37.92 13.79 23.00
N ALA A 76 37.58 13.11 24.11
CA ALA A 76 38.51 12.95 25.23
C ALA A 76 39.79 12.21 24.84
N VAL A 77 39.67 11.16 24.01
CA VAL A 77 40.82 10.43 23.46
C VAL A 77 41.67 11.32 22.55
N VAL A 78 41.05 12.13 21.68
CA VAL A 78 41.76 13.10 20.82
C VAL A 78 42.56 14.10 21.66
N VAL A 79 41.95 14.67 22.70
CA VAL A 79 42.61 15.61 23.62
C VAL A 79 43.78 14.93 24.34
N ALA A 80 43.60 13.69 24.82
CA ALA A 80 44.68 12.94 25.46
C ALA A 80 45.87 12.71 24.52
N PHE A 81 45.64 12.33 23.27
CA PHE A 81 46.73 12.18 22.27
C PHE A 81 47.42 13.51 21.95
N PHE A 82 46.67 14.61 21.90
CA PHE A 82 47.23 15.94 21.69
C PHE A 82 48.13 16.38 22.84
N LEU A 83 47.71 16.18 24.10
CA LEU A 83 48.47 16.53 25.30
C LEU A 83 49.79 15.75 25.42
N VAL A 84 49.82 14.49 24.96
CA VAL A 84 51.02 13.65 24.97
C VAL A 84 51.99 14.00 23.82
N GLY A 85 51.54 14.76 22.81
CA GLY A 85 52.36 15.19 21.66
C GLY A 85 52.17 14.35 20.39
N TYR A 86 51.20 13.44 20.33
CA TYR A 86 50.86 12.65 19.15
C TYR A 86 49.87 13.38 18.22
N CYS A 87 50.27 14.56 17.73
CA CYS A 87 49.41 15.45 16.95
C CYS A 87 48.87 14.80 15.66
N PHE A 88 49.67 13.99 14.96
CA PHE A 88 49.25 13.33 13.72
C PHE A 88 48.11 12.32 13.95
N SER A 89 48.25 11.47 14.97
CA SER A 89 47.23 10.48 15.35
C SER A 89 45.96 11.16 15.85
N ALA A 90 46.09 12.21 16.67
CA ALA A 90 44.96 13.01 17.14
C ALA A 90 44.21 13.67 15.96
N GLY A 91 44.95 14.23 15.00
CA GLY A 91 44.39 14.85 13.79
C GLY A 91 43.61 13.85 12.92
N PHE A 92 44.13 12.63 12.76
CA PHE A 92 43.45 11.57 12.01
C PHE A 92 42.13 11.17 12.69
N ILE A 93 42.14 10.90 14.00
CA ILE A 93 40.94 10.54 14.76
C ILE A 93 39.91 11.67 14.72
N LEU A 94 40.35 12.93 14.85
CA LEU A 94 39.49 14.10 14.75
C LEU A 94 38.85 14.24 13.36
N SER A 95 39.63 14.00 12.29
CA SER A 95 39.11 14.02 10.92
C SER A 95 38.05 12.95 10.68
N PHE A 96 38.27 11.73 11.19
CA PHE A 96 37.28 10.65 11.13
C PHE A 96 36.02 10.98 11.93
N LEU A 97 36.18 11.53 13.13
CA LEU A 97 35.06 11.98 13.95
C LEU A 97 34.25 13.05 13.22
N LEU A 98 34.90 14.04 12.63
CA LEU A 98 34.23 15.08 11.84
C LEU A 98 33.46 14.48 10.65
N LEU A 99 34.09 13.58 9.89
CA LEU A 99 33.45 12.87 8.78
C LEU A 99 32.19 12.12 9.26
N THR A 100 32.28 11.37 10.36
CA THR A 100 31.13 10.63 10.91
C THR A 100 30.01 11.55 11.34
N VAL A 101 30.31 12.66 12.01
CA VAL A 101 29.32 13.65 12.44
C VAL A 101 28.63 14.29 11.24
N VAL A 102 29.38 14.65 10.19
CA VAL A 102 28.84 15.22 8.96
C VAL A 102 27.90 14.23 8.26
N VAL A 103 28.33 12.98 8.11
CA VAL A 103 27.53 11.93 7.44
C VAL A 103 26.26 11.63 8.23
N ILE A 104 26.33 11.48 9.56
CA ILE A 104 25.15 11.21 10.41
C ILE A 104 24.18 12.39 10.40
N THR A 105 24.69 13.62 10.48
CA THR A 105 23.85 14.83 10.45
C THR A 105 23.16 14.97 9.10
N ARG A 106 23.88 14.71 8.01
CA ARG A 106 23.31 14.66 6.65
C ARG A 106 22.25 13.58 6.54
N GLU A 107 22.49 12.39 7.08
CA GLU A 107 21.56 11.27 7.00
C GLU A 107 20.28 11.53 7.80
N ASP A 108 20.36 12.12 9.00
CA ASP A 108 19.16 12.55 9.75
C ASP A 108 18.40 13.67 9.02
N HIS A 109 19.11 14.62 8.39
CA HIS A 109 18.48 15.63 7.55
C HIS A 109 17.75 15.00 6.35
N LEU A 110 18.37 14.01 5.69
CA LEU A 110 17.73 13.26 4.60
C LEU A 110 16.58 12.39 5.10
N LYS A 111 16.61 11.88 6.33
CA LYS A 111 15.47 11.16 6.90
C LYS A 111 14.26 12.08 7.12
N ARG A 112 14.49 13.28 7.66
CA ARG A 112 13.41 14.25 7.98
C ARG A 112 12.80 14.91 6.74
N THR A 113 13.58 15.06 5.68
CA THR A 113 13.12 15.68 4.43
C THR A 113 12.68 14.65 3.38
N GLU A 114 12.67 13.35 3.71
CA GLU A 114 12.36 12.27 2.77
C GLU A 114 10.95 12.40 2.20
N ILE A 115 9.94 12.54 3.08
CA ILE A 115 8.54 12.69 2.66
C ILE A 115 8.33 14.00 1.90
N PHE A 116 8.95 15.11 2.31
CA PHE A 116 8.83 16.37 1.58
C PHE A 116 9.33 16.23 0.13
N ARG A 117 10.52 15.65 -0.06
CA ARG A 117 11.05 15.37 -1.40
C ARG A 117 10.15 14.44 -2.21
N LYS A 118 9.55 13.44 -1.56
CA LYS A 118 8.60 12.52 -2.19
C LYS A 118 7.34 13.21 -2.68
N VAL A 119 6.74 14.06 -1.83
CA VAL A 119 5.56 14.84 -2.20
C VAL A 119 5.91 15.85 -3.30
N ARG A 120 7.11 16.44 -3.30
CA ARG A 120 7.59 17.29 -4.41
C ARG A 120 7.68 16.52 -5.74
N MET A 121 8.15 15.27 -5.73
CA MET A 121 8.15 14.45 -6.95
C MET A 121 6.73 14.15 -7.44
N VAL A 122 5.80 13.84 -6.53
CA VAL A 122 4.38 13.67 -6.88
C VAL A 122 3.77 14.96 -7.43
N LEU A 123 4.12 16.13 -6.88
CA LEU A 123 3.67 17.42 -7.44
C LEU A 123 4.18 17.65 -8.86
N GLU A 124 5.44 17.31 -9.16
CA GLU A 124 5.97 17.37 -10.54
C GLU A 124 5.26 16.37 -11.47
N GLU A 125 4.92 15.17 -10.99
CA GLU A 125 4.11 14.21 -11.76
C GLU A 125 2.70 14.74 -12.04
N ILE A 126 2.04 15.34 -11.04
CA ILE A 126 0.71 15.97 -11.22
C ILE A 126 0.81 17.11 -12.25
N LYS A 127 1.86 17.93 -12.17
CA LYS A 127 2.11 19.01 -13.12
C LYS A 127 2.33 18.50 -14.54
N CYS A 128 3.15 17.48 -14.72
CA CYS A 128 3.30 16.80 -16.02
C CYS A 128 1.94 16.26 -16.50
N GLY A 129 1.16 15.65 -15.60
CA GLY A 129 -0.21 15.19 -15.85
C GLY A 129 -1.13 16.31 -16.33
N THR A 130 -1.05 17.53 -15.78
CA THR A 130 -1.87 18.67 -16.23
C THR A 130 -1.59 19.07 -17.68
N GLU A 131 -0.35 18.93 -18.15
CA GLU A 131 0.03 19.22 -19.54
C GLU A 131 -0.49 18.13 -20.50
N LEU A 132 -0.33 16.85 -20.09
CA LEU A 132 -0.82 15.68 -20.82
C LEU A 132 -2.36 15.57 -20.87
N CYS A 133 -3.07 16.22 -19.93
CA CYS A 133 -4.53 16.16 -19.86
C CYS A 133 -5.27 16.70 -21.09
N ARG A 134 -4.61 17.49 -21.94
CA ARG A 134 -5.22 18.02 -23.16
C ARG A 134 -5.64 16.92 -24.14
N ASP A 135 -4.96 15.78 -24.11
CA ASP A 135 -5.24 14.62 -24.96
C ASP A 135 -6.05 13.54 -24.23
N TRP A 136 -6.50 13.81 -22.99
CA TRP A 136 -7.18 12.83 -22.16
C TRP A 136 -8.61 12.58 -22.67
N THR A 137 -8.94 11.31 -22.86
CA THR A 137 -10.26 10.87 -23.32
C THR A 137 -11.02 10.13 -22.22
N PRO A 138 -12.37 10.05 -22.27
CA PRO A 138 -13.14 9.28 -21.30
C PRO A 138 -12.71 7.81 -21.16
N SER A 139 -12.11 7.22 -22.20
CA SER A 139 -11.57 5.84 -22.20
C SER A 139 -10.32 5.65 -21.35
N ASN A 140 -9.61 6.72 -20.98
CA ASN A 140 -8.45 6.64 -20.10
C ASN A 140 -8.87 6.47 -18.63
N TYR A 141 -10.13 6.77 -18.29
CA TYR A 141 -10.66 6.52 -16.95
C TYR A 141 -11.12 5.07 -16.79
N PRO A 142 -11.07 4.52 -15.55
CA PRO A 142 -11.72 3.26 -15.25
C PRO A 142 -13.19 3.24 -15.68
N HIS A 143 -13.67 2.07 -16.08
CA HIS A 143 -15.06 1.88 -16.47
C HIS A 143 -16.02 2.29 -15.34
N LEU A 144 -17.11 3.00 -15.65
CA LEU A 144 -18.07 3.51 -14.65
C LEU A 144 -18.64 2.40 -13.76
N CYS A 145 -18.96 1.26 -14.37
CA CYS A 145 -19.54 0.11 -13.67
C CYS A 145 -18.48 -0.92 -13.23
N SER A 146 -17.22 -0.50 -13.05
CA SER A 146 -16.23 -1.36 -12.40
C SER A 146 -16.72 -1.75 -10.99
N PRO A 147 -16.48 -2.99 -10.53
CA PRO A 147 -16.93 -3.40 -9.21
C PRO A 147 -16.28 -2.57 -8.11
N LEU A 148 -17.04 -2.33 -7.05
CA LEU A 148 -16.53 -1.65 -5.86
C LEU A 148 -15.55 -2.57 -5.13
N SER A 149 -14.34 -2.06 -4.89
CA SER A 149 -13.32 -2.74 -4.11
C SER A 149 -12.83 -1.81 -3.00
N PRO A 150 -12.68 -2.29 -1.75
CA PRO A 150 -12.14 -1.46 -0.68
C PRO A 150 -10.70 -0.99 -0.97
N CYS A 151 -9.92 -1.76 -1.73
CA CYS A 151 -8.57 -1.38 -2.15
C CYS A 151 -8.51 -0.27 -3.20
N VAL A 152 -9.53 -0.18 -4.06
CA VAL A 152 -9.57 0.74 -5.19
C VAL A 152 -10.90 1.47 -5.12
N THR A 153 -10.93 2.51 -4.28
CA THR A 153 -12.11 3.34 -4.07
C THR A 153 -12.27 4.33 -5.23
N LEU A 154 -13.28 4.08 -6.05
CA LEU A 154 -13.63 4.90 -7.20
C LEU A 154 -14.96 5.63 -6.96
N GLN A 155 -15.05 6.85 -7.48
CA GLN A 155 -16.20 7.72 -7.33
C GLN A 155 -16.62 8.27 -8.69
N TRP A 156 -17.92 8.18 -8.98
CA TRP A 156 -18.50 8.83 -10.14
C TRP A 156 -18.44 10.34 -9.94
N THR A 157 -17.76 11.02 -10.85
CA THR A 157 -17.43 12.45 -10.77
C THR A 157 -17.71 13.11 -12.10
N TYR A 158 -18.28 14.31 -12.09
CA TYR A 158 -18.44 15.11 -13.30
C TYR A 158 -17.13 15.83 -13.64
N ARG A 159 -16.52 15.44 -14.77
CA ARG A 159 -15.31 16.04 -15.35
C ARG A 159 -15.57 16.38 -16.82
N ASP A 160 -15.20 17.58 -17.24
CA ASP A 160 -15.33 18.03 -18.64
C ASP A 160 -16.76 17.81 -19.21
N GLY A 161 -17.78 18.00 -18.36
CA GLY A 161 -19.20 17.80 -18.70
C GLY A 161 -19.66 16.35 -18.86
N LYS A 162 -18.83 15.36 -18.50
CA LYS A 162 -19.14 13.92 -18.56
C LYS A 162 -18.95 13.26 -17.19
N ILE A 163 -19.67 12.18 -16.94
CA ILE A 163 -19.46 11.35 -15.74
C ILE A 163 -18.29 10.42 -16.02
N VAL A 164 -17.27 10.48 -15.16
CA VAL A 164 -16.09 9.61 -15.18
C VAL A 164 -15.91 8.92 -13.83
N ASN A 165 -15.25 7.78 -13.83
CA ASN A 165 -14.96 7.06 -12.60
C ASN A 165 -13.57 7.45 -12.09
N LEU A 166 -13.48 8.15 -10.96
CA LEU A 166 -12.24 8.75 -10.47
C LEU A 166 -11.82 8.14 -9.12
N PRO A 167 -10.53 7.80 -8.91
CA PRO A 167 -10.01 7.45 -7.60
C PRO A 167 -10.22 8.56 -6.57
N TRP A 168 -10.54 8.19 -5.33
CA TRP A 168 -10.76 9.17 -4.26
C TRP A 168 -9.57 10.10 -4.02
N ALA A 169 -8.34 9.62 -4.26
CA ALA A 169 -7.12 10.42 -4.12
C ALA A 169 -7.03 11.61 -5.09
N LEU A 170 -7.80 11.61 -6.18
CA LEU A 170 -7.81 12.66 -7.20
C LEU A 170 -9.03 13.59 -7.10
N LEU A 171 -9.91 13.37 -6.11
CA LEU A 171 -11.04 14.26 -5.84
C LEU A 171 -10.53 15.57 -5.22
N VAL A 172 -11.16 16.69 -5.60
CA VAL A 172 -10.84 18.03 -5.12
C VAL A 172 -12.07 18.79 -4.64
N ARG A 173 -11.84 19.85 -3.85
CA ARG A 173 -12.90 20.79 -3.47
C ARG A 173 -13.61 21.39 -4.69
N GLY A 174 -14.94 21.42 -4.62
CA GLY A 174 -15.83 21.88 -5.70
C GLY A 174 -16.14 20.81 -6.75
N ASP A 175 -15.69 19.57 -6.58
CA ASP A 175 -16.09 18.46 -7.45
C ASP A 175 -17.54 18.08 -7.25
N TYR A 176 -18.25 17.85 -8.36
CA TYR A 176 -19.59 17.26 -8.34
C TYR A 176 -19.46 15.75 -8.46
N ILE A 177 -19.89 15.04 -7.42
CA ILE A 177 -19.88 13.58 -7.34
C ILE A 177 -21.30 13.02 -7.34
N VAL A 178 -21.47 11.82 -7.88
CA VAL A 178 -22.74 11.09 -7.87
C VAL A 178 -22.71 10.04 -6.75
N MET A 179 -23.44 10.31 -5.67
CA MET A 179 -23.61 9.41 -4.53
C MET A 179 -24.72 8.41 -4.81
N ARG A 180 -24.36 7.12 -4.87
CA ARG A 180 -25.31 6.02 -5.07
C ARG A 180 -25.76 5.40 -3.75
N PRO A 181 -26.97 4.81 -3.70
CA PRO A 181 -27.44 4.13 -2.50
C PRO A 181 -26.46 3.02 -2.06
N GLY A 182 -26.15 2.95 -0.76
CA GLY A 182 -25.21 2.01 -0.15
C GLY A 182 -23.74 2.41 -0.28
N GLN A 183 -23.43 3.59 -0.85
CA GLN A 183 -22.05 4.07 -1.02
C GLN A 183 -21.61 4.97 0.13
N VAL A 184 -20.38 4.76 0.59
CA VAL A 184 -19.72 5.58 1.62
C VAL A 184 -19.24 6.90 1.00
N SER A 185 -19.46 8.00 1.72
CA SER A 185 -19.01 9.33 1.30
C SER A 185 -17.47 9.43 1.35
N PRO A 186 -16.81 9.90 0.27
CA PRO A 186 -15.35 10.04 0.22
C PRO A 186 -14.79 11.11 1.17
N GLY A 187 -15.63 12.06 1.59
CA GLY A 187 -15.26 13.18 2.42
C GLY A 187 -16.49 13.97 2.84
N THR A 188 -16.30 15.18 3.36
CA THR A 188 -17.42 16.08 3.63
C THR A 188 -18.00 16.57 2.30
N CYS A 189 -19.27 16.22 2.03
CA CYS A 189 -19.97 16.64 0.83
C CYS A 189 -21.40 17.08 1.12
N THR A 190 -21.89 18.04 0.34
CA THR A 190 -23.23 18.59 0.46
C THR A 190 -24.04 18.34 -0.81
N GLU A 191 -25.29 17.92 -0.66
CA GLU A 191 -26.21 17.75 -1.78
C GLU A 191 -26.42 19.10 -2.49
N GLN A 192 -26.47 19.10 -3.82
CA GLN A 192 -26.70 20.32 -4.62
C GLN A 192 -28.00 21.05 -4.21
N SER A 193 -29.02 20.33 -3.74
CA SER A 193 -30.28 20.91 -3.26
C SER A 193 -30.20 21.50 -1.84
N GLY A 194 -29.07 21.32 -1.14
CA GLY A 194 -28.83 21.76 0.23
C GLY A 194 -29.59 20.96 1.30
N LYS A 195 -30.36 19.93 0.93
CA LYS A 195 -31.20 19.18 1.87
C LYS A 195 -30.42 18.22 2.77
N ARG A 196 -29.29 17.70 2.29
CA ARG A 196 -28.49 16.68 2.97
C ARG A 196 -27.00 17.02 2.90
N SER A 197 -26.30 16.78 4.00
CA SER A 197 -24.85 16.87 4.10
C SER A 197 -24.32 15.55 4.66
N PHE A 198 -23.25 15.02 4.07
CA PHE A 198 -22.60 13.80 4.49
C PHE A 198 -21.20 14.12 5.01
N LYS A 199 -20.82 13.54 6.14
CA LYS A 199 -19.43 13.54 6.62
C LYS A 199 -18.64 12.39 6.00
N CYS A 200 -17.32 12.47 6.08
CA CYS A 200 -16.43 11.38 5.70
C CYS A 200 -16.83 10.08 6.41
N GLY A 201 -17.01 8.98 5.66
CA GLY A 201 -17.38 7.68 6.22
C GLY A 201 -18.88 7.44 6.40
N GLU A 202 -19.75 8.45 6.21
CA GLU A 202 -21.19 8.24 6.26
C GLU A 202 -21.69 7.57 4.97
N THR A 203 -22.61 6.61 5.09
CA THR A 203 -23.16 5.90 3.94
C THR A 203 -24.47 6.51 3.50
N TYR A 204 -24.63 6.74 2.20
CA TYR A 204 -25.91 7.15 1.65
C TYR A 204 -26.89 5.98 1.67
N GLY A 205 -27.78 5.97 2.66
CA GLY A 205 -28.81 4.95 2.84
C GLY A 205 -30.15 5.55 3.25
N LEU A 206 -31.11 4.67 3.52
CA LEU A 206 -32.37 5.04 4.13
C LEU A 206 -32.11 5.39 5.60
N ALA A 207 -32.47 6.60 6.03
CA ALA A 207 -32.15 7.12 7.36
C ALA A 207 -32.99 6.50 8.51
N GLN A 208 -33.96 5.63 8.21
CA GLN A 208 -34.82 4.99 9.20
C GLN A 208 -34.74 3.47 9.05
N GLU A 209 -34.42 2.78 10.15
CA GLU A 209 -34.66 1.34 10.29
C GLU A 209 -36.16 1.09 10.06
N MET A 210 -36.48 0.37 8.98
CA MET A 210 -37.85 -0.01 8.67
C MET A 210 -38.08 -1.44 9.13
N GLU A 211 -39.23 -1.71 9.75
CA GLU A 211 -39.65 -3.09 10.01
C GLU A 211 -39.61 -3.91 8.71
N PRO A 212 -39.12 -5.17 8.75
CA PRO A 212 -39.05 -6.01 7.58
C PRO A 212 -40.46 -6.20 6.99
N PRO A 213 -40.62 -6.03 5.66
CA PRO A 213 -41.92 -6.10 5.03
C PRO A 213 -42.50 -7.52 5.13
N LYS A 214 -43.63 -7.66 5.83
CA LYS A 214 -44.35 -8.95 5.99
C LYS A 214 -44.91 -9.53 4.68
N LYS A 215 -44.91 -8.75 3.60
CA LYS A 215 -45.38 -9.14 2.25
C LYS A 215 -44.45 -8.56 1.18
N PRO A 216 -44.28 -9.25 0.04
CA PRO A 216 -43.52 -8.73 -1.10
C PRO A 216 -44.13 -7.39 -1.54
N THR A 217 -43.33 -6.33 -1.43
CA THR A 217 -43.78 -4.96 -1.71
C THR A 217 -42.86 -4.38 -2.76
N ALA A 218 -43.42 -3.89 -3.86
CA ALA A 218 -42.66 -3.19 -4.88
C ALA A 218 -42.10 -1.89 -4.29
N ARG A 219 -40.78 -1.70 -4.39
CA ARG A 219 -40.10 -0.45 -4.00
C ARG A 219 -39.40 0.14 -5.20
N ALA A 220 -39.53 1.45 -5.36
CA ALA A 220 -38.72 2.17 -6.34
C ALA A 220 -37.26 2.23 -5.83
N PRO A 221 -36.26 2.01 -6.70
CA PRO A 221 -34.88 2.16 -6.32
C PRO A 221 -34.61 3.60 -5.92
N MET A 222 -33.83 3.80 -4.86
CA MET A 222 -33.45 5.13 -4.41
C MET A 222 -32.72 5.89 -5.53
N PRO A 223 -32.99 7.20 -5.71
CA PRO A 223 -32.32 8.00 -6.73
C PRO A 223 -30.87 8.27 -6.32
N ASP A 224 -30.03 8.45 -7.34
CA ASP A 224 -28.67 8.93 -7.17
C ASP A 224 -28.70 10.41 -6.75
N LEU A 225 -27.81 10.79 -5.83
CA LEU A 225 -27.68 12.17 -5.36
C LEU A 225 -26.46 12.83 -5.98
N ILE A 226 -26.60 14.08 -6.41
CA ILE A 226 -25.46 14.90 -6.83
C ILE A 226 -25.01 15.71 -5.62
N CYS A 227 -23.77 15.46 -5.19
CA CYS A 227 -23.15 16.12 -4.05
C CYS A 227 -21.91 16.91 -4.51
N VAL A 228 -21.65 18.03 -3.86
CA VAL A 228 -20.45 18.84 -4.04
C VAL A 228 -19.47 18.50 -2.93
N VAL A 229 -18.23 18.18 -3.30
CA VAL A 229 -17.14 17.92 -2.35
C VAL A 229 -16.66 19.25 -1.78
N GLU A 230 -16.70 19.42 -0.46
CA GLU A 230 -16.32 20.68 0.18
C GLU A 230 -14.80 20.77 0.42
N VAL A 231 -14.18 19.64 0.77
CA VAL A 231 -12.77 19.55 1.13
C VAL A 231 -12.12 18.44 0.33
N THR A 232 -10.93 18.71 -0.21
CA THR A 232 -10.07 17.74 -0.90
C THR A 232 -9.70 16.59 0.06
N PRO A 233 -10.21 15.36 -0.14
CA PRO A 233 -10.11 14.27 0.86
C PRO A 233 -8.67 13.80 1.06
N TYR A 234 -7.83 13.82 0.02
CA TYR A 234 -6.43 13.40 0.10
C TYR A 234 -5.60 14.21 1.11
N LEU A 235 -5.96 15.48 1.37
CA LEU A 235 -5.17 16.36 2.25
C LEU A 235 -5.12 15.88 3.70
N GLU A 236 -6.17 15.22 4.19
CA GLU A 236 -6.19 14.69 5.56
C GLU A 236 -5.19 13.53 5.71
N ASN A 237 -5.14 12.64 4.72
CA ASN A 237 -4.15 11.56 4.64
C ASN A 237 -2.73 12.11 4.55
N LEU A 238 -2.52 13.16 3.74
CA LEU A 238 -1.22 13.82 3.60
C LEU A 238 -0.77 14.45 4.92
N ARG A 239 -1.64 15.21 5.60
CA ARG A 239 -1.33 15.82 6.92
C ARG A 239 -0.97 14.76 7.94
N THR A 240 -1.80 13.72 8.05
CA THR A 240 -1.57 12.59 8.96
C THR A 240 -0.22 11.91 8.66
N THR A 241 0.15 11.78 7.39
CA THR A 241 1.44 11.22 7.00
C THR A 241 2.60 12.15 7.38
N LEU A 242 2.49 13.46 7.10
CA LEU A 242 3.52 14.45 7.42
C LEU A 242 3.73 14.65 8.93
N ASP A 243 2.67 14.50 9.73
CA ASP A 243 2.77 14.55 11.19
C ASP A 243 3.38 13.26 11.77
N ASN A 244 3.01 12.09 11.24
CA ASN A 244 3.30 10.80 11.87
C ASN A 244 4.49 10.03 11.28
N PHE A 245 5.03 10.38 10.11
CA PHE A 245 6.06 9.55 9.46
C PHE A 245 7.35 9.34 10.27
N LEU A 246 7.69 10.28 11.16
CA LEU A 246 8.84 10.15 12.06
C LEU A 246 8.55 9.31 13.31
N TYR A 247 7.28 9.13 13.68
CA TYR A 247 6.83 8.38 14.86
C TYR A 247 6.67 6.88 14.58
N ARG A 248 7.49 6.34 13.68
CA ARG A 248 7.50 4.91 13.38
C ARG A 248 8.26 4.14 14.47
N PRO A 249 7.79 2.96 14.91
CA PRO A 249 8.54 2.13 15.83
C PRO A 249 9.91 1.76 15.23
N THR A 250 10.93 1.74 16.09
CA THR A 250 12.29 1.36 15.70
C THR A 250 12.34 -0.11 15.33
N THR A 251 13.10 -0.47 14.30
CA THR A 251 13.26 -1.86 13.87
C THR A 251 13.95 -2.69 14.95
N ILE A 252 13.70 -4.01 14.94
CA ILE A 252 14.35 -4.96 15.86
C ILE A 252 15.88 -4.88 15.71
N ILE A 253 16.36 -4.75 14.46
CA ILE A 253 17.78 -4.65 14.15
C ILE A 253 18.40 -3.38 14.76
N ASP A 254 17.74 -2.22 14.67
CA ASP A 254 18.21 -0.99 15.29
C ASP A 254 18.19 -1.07 16.83
N GLN A 255 17.20 -1.76 17.41
CA GLN A 255 17.13 -1.99 18.85
C GLN A 255 18.30 -2.87 19.34
N GLN A 256 18.56 -3.99 18.66
CA GLN A 256 19.67 -4.88 18.97
C GLN A 256 21.02 -4.19 18.81
N ARG A 257 21.18 -3.39 17.75
CA ARG A 257 22.35 -2.53 17.56
C ARG A 257 22.54 -1.60 18.76
N ASN A 258 21.50 -0.89 19.18
CA ASN A 258 21.60 0.04 20.30
C ASN A 258 21.98 -0.66 21.61
N LEU A 259 21.42 -1.85 21.87
CA LEU A 259 21.78 -2.64 23.05
C LEU A 259 23.24 -3.10 22.98
N LEU A 260 23.63 -3.81 21.92
CA LEU A 260 24.96 -4.40 21.84
C LEU A 260 26.05 -3.34 21.73
N ILE A 261 25.89 -2.39 20.82
CA ILE A 261 26.96 -1.46 20.46
C ILE A 261 26.96 -0.26 21.41
N THR A 262 25.81 0.39 21.60
CA THR A 262 25.76 1.59 22.44
C THR A 262 25.82 1.25 23.93
N LYS A 263 25.06 0.25 24.40
CA LYS A 263 25.02 -0.08 25.83
C LYS A 263 26.16 -1.01 26.24
N CYS A 264 26.30 -2.17 25.62
CA CYS A 264 27.30 -3.15 26.06
C CYS A 264 28.73 -2.73 25.72
N ILE A 265 29.02 -2.40 24.45
CA ILE A 265 30.40 -2.09 24.03
C ILE A 265 30.78 -0.67 24.44
N GLN A 266 30.01 0.34 24.03
CA GLN A 266 30.40 1.74 24.23
C GLN A 266 30.26 2.23 25.66
N GLN A 267 29.26 1.81 26.43
CA GLN A 267 29.10 2.30 27.82
C GLN A 267 29.82 1.37 28.80
N TRP A 268 29.45 0.10 28.85
CA TRP A 268 30.04 -0.85 29.80
C TRP A 268 31.47 -1.26 29.43
N GLY A 269 31.71 -1.62 28.17
CA GLY A 269 33.05 -1.99 27.68
C GLY A 269 34.05 -0.85 27.86
N PHE A 270 33.65 0.38 27.51
CA PHE A 270 34.49 1.56 27.73
C PHE A 270 34.81 1.76 29.21
N LEU A 271 33.81 1.70 30.10
CA LEU A 271 34.01 1.87 31.54
C LEU A 271 34.95 0.81 32.11
N ILE A 272 34.77 -0.47 31.75
CA ILE A 272 35.59 -1.58 32.23
C ILE A 272 37.04 -1.42 31.77
N VAL A 273 37.26 -1.15 30.48
CA VAL A 273 38.63 -0.97 29.93
C VAL A 273 39.30 0.25 30.54
N PHE A 274 38.56 1.34 30.73
CA PHE A 274 39.08 2.55 31.36
C PHE A 274 39.50 2.30 32.82
N LEU A 275 38.65 1.63 33.60
CA LEU A 275 38.96 1.30 34.99
C LEU A 275 40.15 0.33 35.09
N LEU A 276 40.18 -0.71 34.26
CA LEU A 276 41.27 -1.70 34.24
C LEU A 276 42.62 -1.05 33.90
N THR A 277 42.64 -0.16 32.90
CA THR A 277 43.88 0.51 32.50
C THR A 277 44.35 1.52 33.55
N LEU A 278 43.42 2.17 34.25
CA LEU A 278 43.72 3.07 35.36
C LEU A 278 44.26 2.29 36.57
N THR A 279 43.68 1.14 36.94
CA THR A 279 44.18 0.32 38.06
C THR A 279 45.56 -0.26 37.77
N VAL A 280 45.78 -0.81 36.57
CA VAL A 280 47.11 -1.29 36.16
C VAL A 280 48.12 -0.15 36.10
N GLY A 281 47.72 1.02 35.60
CA GLY A 281 48.55 2.23 35.60
C GLY A 281 48.93 2.69 37.00
N ALA A 282 47.99 2.69 37.94
CA ALA A 282 48.22 3.05 39.34
C ALA A 282 49.17 2.06 40.05
N LEU A 283 48.98 0.75 39.86
CA LEU A 283 49.87 -0.29 40.41
C LEU A 283 51.30 -0.17 39.87
N ARG A 284 51.45 0.17 38.58
CA ARG A 284 52.75 0.42 37.96
C ARG A 284 53.40 1.70 38.50
N TYR A 285 52.62 2.77 38.72
CA TYR A 285 53.13 4.03 39.26
C TYR A 285 53.59 3.90 40.72
N LEU A 286 52.85 3.13 41.55
CA LEU A 286 53.21 2.85 42.94
C LEU A 286 54.35 1.83 43.11
N GLY A 287 54.87 1.25 42.02
CA GLY A 287 56.00 0.31 42.06
C GLY A 287 55.66 -1.09 42.57
N TYR A 288 54.38 -1.43 42.74
CA TYR A 288 53.96 -2.78 43.17
C TYR A 288 54.02 -3.82 42.04
N TYR A 289 54.03 -3.39 40.77
CA TYR A 289 53.96 -4.30 39.62
C TYR A 289 54.80 -3.80 38.41
N LEU A 290 55.57 -4.71 37.79
CA LEU A 290 56.45 -4.50 36.62
C LEU A 290 57.44 -3.32 36.77
N ASN A 291 58.54 -3.55 37.51
CA ASN A 291 59.74 -2.69 37.47
C ASN A 291 60.39 -2.74 36.07
N GLY A 292 59.78 -2.04 35.11
CA GLY A 292 60.25 -1.95 33.73
C GLY A 292 61.35 -0.90 33.57
N LYS A 293 62.29 -1.18 32.65
CA LYS A 293 63.50 -0.39 32.33
C LYS A 293 63.28 1.01 31.73
N LEU A 294 62.05 1.53 31.65
CA LEU A 294 61.75 2.85 31.05
C LEU A 294 61.28 3.85 32.12
N PRO A 295 61.67 5.15 32.01
CA PRO A 295 61.22 6.20 32.93
C PRO A 295 59.69 6.33 32.89
N THR A 296 59.06 6.27 34.07
CA THR A 296 57.61 6.33 34.26
C THR A 296 57.10 7.77 34.18
N ASN A 297 56.99 8.32 32.96
CA ASN A 297 56.27 9.57 32.76
C ASN A 297 54.78 9.37 33.07
N TRP A 298 54.25 10.10 34.05
CA TRP A 298 52.84 10.04 34.48
C TRP A 298 51.87 10.23 33.31
N MET A 299 52.22 11.10 32.36
CA MET A 299 51.43 11.38 31.16
C MET A 299 51.31 10.14 30.25
N ASN A 300 52.37 9.34 30.13
CA ASN A 300 52.31 8.11 29.34
C ASN A 300 51.50 7.02 30.07
N VAL A 301 51.59 6.94 31.39
CA VAL A 301 50.90 5.92 32.19
C VAL A 301 49.40 6.18 32.28
N PHE A 302 48.99 7.42 32.52
CA PHE A 302 47.58 7.77 32.79
C PHE A 302 46.84 8.39 31.61
N LEU A 303 47.52 8.94 30.60
CA LEU A 303 46.85 9.49 29.40
C LEU A 303 47.04 8.56 28.19
N LEU A 304 48.28 8.22 27.83
CA LEU A 304 48.56 7.46 26.60
C LEU A 304 48.08 6.00 26.67
N ASN A 305 48.37 5.28 27.77
CA ASN A 305 47.99 3.87 27.86
C ASN A 305 46.46 3.67 27.89
N PRO A 306 45.67 4.45 28.67
CA PRO A 306 44.22 4.35 28.62
C PRO A 306 43.65 4.79 27.27
N SER A 307 44.15 5.87 26.66
CA SER A 307 43.65 6.33 25.35
C SER A 307 43.91 5.31 24.24
N ALA A 308 45.07 4.66 24.24
CA ALA A 308 45.41 3.60 23.29
C ALA A 308 44.55 2.35 23.49
N ALA A 309 44.29 1.96 24.75
CA ALA A 309 43.45 0.81 25.07
C ALA A 309 41.96 1.05 24.77
N LEU A 310 41.49 2.31 24.85
CA LEU A 310 40.11 2.68 24.56
C LEU A 310 39.83 2.83 23.06
N LEU A 311 40.85 3.04 22.22
CA LEU A 311 40.68 3.26 20.79
C LEU A 311 39.89 2.14 20.07
N PRO A 312 40.11 0.83 20.32
CA PRO A 312 39.35 -0.25 19.68
C PRO A 312 37.88 -0.33 20.11
N VAL A 313 37.53 0.24 21.28
CA VAL A 313 36.16 0.24 21.80
C VAL A 313 35.32 1.35 21.15
N LEU A 314 35.97 2.38 20.61
CA LEU A 314 35.30 3.52 19.99
C LEU A 314 34.74 3.15 18.60
N PRO A 315 33.47 3.49 18.31
CA PRO A 315 32.79 3.18 17.06
C PRO A 315 33.19 4.18 15.95
N LEU A 316 34.47 4.32 15.62
CA LEU A 316 34.92 5.31 14.63
C LEU A 316 34.40 4.98 13.21
N MET A 317 34.53 3.73 12.78
CA MET A 317 34.12 3.29 11.44
C MET A 317 32.70 2.72 11.37
N PHE A 318 32.19 2.22 12.51
CA PHE A 318 30.93 1.50 12.56
C PHE A 318 29.74 2.31 12.03
N PRO A 319 29.53 3.59 12.39
CA PRO A 319 28.40 4.38 11.88
C PRO A 319 28.41 4.56 10.36
N LEU A 320 29.59 4.76 9.77
CA LEU A 320 29.73 4.89 8.32
C LEU A 320 29.39 3.57 7.63
N LEU A 321 29.97 2.46 8.11
CA LEU A 321 29.68 1.13 7.60
C LEU A 321 28.18 0.82 7.71
N TRP A 322 27.58 1.11 8.86
CA TRP A 322 26.16 0.90 9.12
C TRP A 322 25.26 1.65 8.14
N ILE A 323 25.56 2.92 7.84
CA ILE A 323 24.78 3.67 6.86
C ILE A 323 24.99 3.07 5.45
N THR A 324 26.23 2.78 5.07
CA THR A 324 26.52 2.24 3.73
C THR A 324 25.90 0.88 3.47
N ILE A 325 25.86 -0.03 4.45
CA ILE A 325 25.27 -1.37 4.29
C ILE A 325 23.75 -1.31 4.19
N ASN A 326 23.10 -0.41 4.95
CA ASN A 326 21.67 -0.20 4.83
C ASN A 326 21.30 0.39 3.47
N LEU A 327 22.04 1.40 3.00
CA LEU A 327 21.85 1.97 1.66
C LEU A 327 22.11 0.95 0.56
N TRP A 328 23.07 0.03 0.75
CA TRP A 328 23.32 -1.05 -0.20
C TRP A 328 22.18 -2.06 -0.24
N GLY A 329 21.65 -2.43 0.93
CA GLY A 329 20.45 -3.27 1.03
C GLY A 329 19.25 -2.64 0.31
N THR A 330 19.02 -1.34 0.49
CA THR A 330 17.91 -0.64 -0.16
C THR A 330 18.14 -0.54 -1.67
N ALA A 331 19.37 -0.30 -2.12
CA ALA A 331 19.71 -0.30 -3.54
C ALA A 331 19.43 -1.66 -4.20
N ARG A 332 19.74 -2.77 -3.51
CA ARG A 332 19.41 -4.12 -4.00
C ARG A 332 17.91 -4.34 -4.11
N LEU A 333 17.13 -3.88 -3.12
CA LEU A 333 15.68 -3.99 -3.15
C LEU A 333 15.07 -3.14 -4.28
N GLU A 334 15.55 -1.90 -4.45
CA GLU A 334 15.11 -0.98 -5.50
C GLU A 334 15.46 -1.54 -6.90
N THR A 335 16.65 -2.12 -7.07
CA THR A 335 16.97 -2.83 -8.33
C THR A 335 16.03 -3.98 -8.61
N LEU A 336 15.67 -4.77 -7.59
CA LEU A 336 14.76 -5.91 -7.76
C LEU A 336 13.35 -5.45 -8.18
N LEU A 337 12.86 -4.36 -7.59
CA LEU A 337 11.54 -3.80 -7.93
C LEU A 337 11.51 -3.08 -9.29
N SER A 338 12.65 -2.57 -9.75
CA SER A 338 12.77 -1.93 -11.07
C SER A 338 12.75 -2.92 -12.23
N ILE A 339 12.96 -4.22 -11.98
CA ILE A 339 12.92 -5.24 -13.02
C ILE A 339 11.47 -5.45 -13.46
N PRO A 340 11.15 -5.37 -14.77
CA PRO A 340 9.79 -5.55 -15.25
C PRO A 340 9.23 -6.92 -14.85
N GLN A 341 8.01 -6.94 -14.31
CA GLN A 341 7.35 -8.18 -13.91
C GLN A 341 7.20 -9.18 -15.07
N SER A 342 7.17 -8.73 -16.32
CA SER A 342 7.17 -9.59 -17.51
C SER A 342 8.46 -10.39 -17.65
N VAL A 343 9.61 -9.81 -17.28
CA VAL A 343 10.91 -10.49 -17.28
C VAL A 343 10.97 -11.50 -16.15
N MET A 344 10.51 -11.13 -14.95
CA MET A 344 10.42 -12.08 -13.82
C MET A 344 9.47 -13.24 -14.12
N ARG A 345 8.29 -12.98 -14.71
CA ARG A 345 7.35 -14.02 -15.12
C ARG A 345 7.91 -14.92 -16.21
N ALA A 346 8.65 -14.38 -17.18
CA ALA A 346 9.28 -15.18 -18.24
C ALA A 346 10.38 -16.12 -17.71
N GLU A 347 11.14 -15.71 -16.70
CA GLU A 347 12.14 -16.57 -16.04
C GLU A 347 11.48 -17.65 -15.18
N VAL A 348 10.45 -17.28 -14.40
CA VAL A 348 9.65 -18.21 -13.59
C VAL A 348 8.91 -19.24 -14.46
N GLN A 349 8.41 -18.83 -15.63
CA GLN A 349 7.75 -19.74 -16.57
C GLN A 349 8.71 -20.76 -17.18
N LYS A 350 9.99 -20.38 -17.41
CA LYS A 350 11.00 -21.34 -17.88
C LYS A 350 11.31 -22.39 -16.81
N SER A 351 11.41 -22.00 -15.54
CA SER A 351 11.66 -22.95 -14.44
C SER A 351 10.49 -23.90 -14.20
N PHE A 352 9.24 -23.44 -14.32
CA PHE A 352 8.05 -24.31 -14.18
C PHE A 352 7.93 -25.38 -15.27
N GLN A 353 8.49 -25.12 -16.46
CA GLN A 353 8.52 -26.10 -17.54
C GLN A 353 9.58 -27.19 -17.32
N GLU A 354 10.62 -26.89 -16.52
CA GLU A 354 11.76 -27.79 -16.28
C GLU A 354 11.61 -28.63 -14.99
N ASP A 355 10.93 -28.13 -13.94
CA ASP A 355 10.81 -28.81 -12.64
C ASP A 355 9.33 -29.04 -12.22
N LEU A 356 8.75 -30.19 -12.63
CA LEU A 356 7.39 -30.59 -12.24
C LEU A 356 7.29 -31.20 -10.82
N ASP A 357 8.42 -31.53 -10.18
CA ASP A 357 8.43 -32.30 -8.92
C ASP A 357 8.62 -31.44 -7.65
N THR A 358 8.85 -30.12 -7.77
CA THR A 358 8.94 -29.20 -6.62
C THR A 358 8.31 -27.84 -6.96
N PRO A 359 7.13 -27.48 -6.38
CA PRO A 359 6.41 -26.25 -6.74
C PRO A 359 7.00 -24.97 -6.12
N THR A 360 8.17 -25.06 -5.48
CA THR A 360 8.91 -23.89 -4.98
C THR A 360 9.98 -23.54 -6.01
N GLY A 361 9.66 -22.63 -6.93
CA GLY A 361 10.66 -22.09 -7.84
C GLY A 361 11.82 -21.50 -7.05
N ASP A 362 13.04 -21.95 -7.33
CA ASP A 362 14.28 -21.41 -6.79
C ASP A 362 14.47 -19.97 -7.30
N LEU A 363 13.88 -19.01 -6.58
CA LEU A 363 14.11 -17.57 -6.76
C LEU A 363 15.57 -17.17 -6.41
N ASP A 364 16.42 -18.14 -6.07
CA ASP A 364 17.80 -17.99 -5.60
C ASP A 364 18.79 -17.56 -6.69
N GLN A 365 18.40 -17.52 -7.97
CA GLN A 365 19.32 -17.22 -9.07
C GLN A 365 19.03 -15.93 -9.85
N ILE A 366 18.26 -14.98 -9.31
CA ILE A 366 18.17 -13.64 -9.94
C ILE A 366 19.49 -12.90 -9.71
N LYS A 367 20.43 -13.06 -10.65
CA LYS A 367 21.73 -12.36 -10.65
C LYS A 367 21.50 -10.88 -10.98
N LEU A 368 21.33 -10.08 -9.94
CA LEU A 368 21.17 -8.63 -10.07
C LEU A 368 22.46 -7.98 -10.64
N PRO A 369 22.32 -7.11 -11.65
CA PRO A 369 23.47 -6.44 -12.26
C PRO A 369 24.16 -5.48 -11.27
N ARG A 370 25.42 -5.77 -10.92
CA ARG A 370 26.20 -4.98 -9.95
C ARG A 370 26.35 -3.50 -10.32
N ARG A 371 26.40 -3.19 -11.62
CA ARG A 371 26.49 -1.80 -12.11
C ARG A 371 25.22 -1.01 -11.77
N THR A 372 24.05 -1.62 -11.93
CA THR A 372 22.77 -1.00 -11.61
C THR A 372 22.61 -0.82 -10.11
N ILE A 373 23.03 -1.81 -9.30
CA ILE A 373 23.05 -1.68 -7.83
C ILE A 373 23.94 -0.49 -7.41
N ALA A 374 25.15 -0.37 -7.99
CA ALA A 374 26.05 0.73 -7.68
C ALA A 374 25.48 2.10 -8.09
N TYR A 375 24.75 2.18 -9.22
CA TYR A 375 24.05 3.38 -9.65
C TYR A 375 22.97 3.80 -8.64
N PHE A 376 22.06 2.89 -8.27
CA PHE A 376 21.03 3.19 -7.28
C PHE A 376 21.62 3.48 -5.91
N TRP A 377 22.68 2.78 -5.49
CA TRP A 377 23.38 3.06 -4.24
C TRP A 377 23.95 4.48 -4.20
N TRP A 378 24.52 4.94 -5.31
CA TRP A 378 25.02 6.31 -5.43
C TRP A 378 23.88 7.35 -5.44
N GLN A 379 22.76 7.05 -6.11
CA GLN A 379 21.56 7.90 -6.11
C GLN A 379 20.96 8.01 -4.70
N LEU A 380 20.82 6.89 -4.01
CA LEU A 380 20.43 6.78 -2.60
C LEU A 380 21.34 7.61 -1.71
N PHE A 381 22.66 7.50 -1.92
CA PHE A 381 23.63 8.31 -1.18
C PHE A 381 23.46 9.80 -1.46
N ARG A 382 23.08 10.23 -2.68
CA ARG A 382 22.75 11.63 -3.00
C ARG A 382 21.41 12.10 -2.42
N GLY A 383 20.52 11.17 -2.08
CA GLY A 383 19.21 11.44 -1.49
C GLY A 383 18.02 11.15 -2.42
N GLY A 384 18.26 10.61 -3.61
CA GLY A 384 17.18 10.08 -4.47
C GLY A 384 16.80 8.68 -4.02
N SER A 385 15.57 8.53 -3.54
CA SER A 385 14.84 7.31 -3.15
C SER A 385 13.62 7.12 -4.03
N GLU A 386 13.34 5.99 -4.66
CA GLU A 386 11.94 5.63 -4.95
C GLU A 386 11.19 5.10 -3.72
N LEU A 387 11.89 4.38 -2.84
CA LEU A 387 11.34 3.81 -1.63
C LEU A 387 11.54 4.69 -0.38
N LEU A 388 10.80 4.38 0.68
CA LEU A 388 10.97 4.99 2.01
C LEU A 388 12.15 4.35 2.77
N SER A 389 13.35 4.52 2.21
CA SER A 389 14.58 3.90 2.69
C SER A 389 14.95 4.30 4.11
N ARG A 390 14.75 5.57 4.52
CA ARG A 390 15.28 6.13 5.78
C ARG A 390 14.25 6.23 6.90
N SER A 391 13.03 6.62 6.57
CA SER A 391 11.92 6.73 7.52
C SER A 391 11.38 5.36 7.92
N ALA A 392 11.16 4.47 6.95
CA ALA A 392 10.57 3.16 7.18
C ALA A 392 11.58 2.01 7.33
N ASN A 393 12.84 2.18 6.86
CA ASN A 393 13.86 1.12 6.83
C ASN A 393 13.31 -0.20 6.24
N VAL A 394 12.68 -0.11 5.06
CA VAL A 394 11.90 -1.21 4.43
C VAL A 394 12.66 -2.53 4.40
N VAL A 395 13.98 -2.50 4.12
CA VAL A 395 14.82 -3.70 4.05
C VAL A 395 14.87 -4.45 5.39
N GLN A 396 15.03 -3.72 6.49
CA GLN A 396 15.08 -4.34 7.82
C GLN A 396 13.71 -4.86 8.24
N VAL A 397 12.65 -4.11 7.93
CA VAL A 397 11.27 -4.51 8.24
C VAL A 397 10.88 -5.77 7.47
N LEU A 398 11.19 -5.83 6.17
CA LEU A 398 10.91 -6.99 5.33
C LEU A 398 11.78 -8.19 5.75
N GLY A 399 13.04 -7.97 6.15
CA GLY A 399 13.91 -9.02 6.67
C GLY A 399 13.52 -9.55 8.05
N SER A 400 12.68 -8.83 8.81
CA SER A 400 12.20 -9.25 10.13
C SER A 400 10.71 -9.58 10.16
N ILE A 401 10.05 -9.68 9.01
CA ILE A 401 8.61 -9.95 8.96
C ILE A 401 8.34 -11.40 9.38
N THR A 402 7.44 -11.58 10.34
CA THR A 402 7.00 -12.91 10.81
C THR A 402 5.55 -13.20 10.44
N ALA A 403 4.76 -12.14 10.21
CA ALA A 403 3.38 -12.20 9.80
C ALA A 403 3.09 -11.14 8.74
N LEU A 404 2.35 -11.53 7.70
CA LEU A 404 1.84 -10.63 6.67
C LEU A 404 0.34 -10.45 6.87
N CYS A 405 -0.09 -9.26 7.24
CA CYS A 405 -1.50 -8.91 7.34
C CYS A 405 -1.93 -8.11 6.10
N CYS A 406 -2.81 -8.68 5.29
CA CYS A 406 -3.48 -7.93 4.22
C CYS A 406 -4.71 -7.24 4.80
N VAL A 407 -4.72 -5.91 4.81
CA VAL A 407 -5.84 -5.10 5.33
C VAL A 407 -7.12 -5.43 4.56
N ASP A 408 -6.98 -5.65 3.25
CA ASP A 408 -8.07 -5.95 2.35
C ASP A 408 -7.83 -7.27 1.62
N LYS A 409 -8.90 -8.05 1.44
CA LYS A 409 -8.88 -9.28 0.63
C LYS A 409 -9.03 -8.97 -0.86
N LYS A 410 -10.05 -8.19 -1.21
CA LYS A 410 -10.44 -7.90 -2.60
C LYS A 410 -9.49 -6.90 -3.23
N GLY A 411 -8.83 -7.25 -4.32
CA GLY A 411 -7.84 -6.44 -5.03
C GLY A 411 -6.38 -6.68 -4.59
N ILE A 412 -6.14 -7.33 -3.45
CA ILE A 412 -4.79 -7.72 -2.99
C ILE A 412 -4.62 -9.24 -3.08
N LEU A 413 -5.48 -10.00 -2.39
CA LEU A 413 -5.42 -11.46 -2.34
C LEU A 413 -6.39 -12.12 -3.34
N SER A 414 -7.47 -11.44 -3.71
CA SER A 414 -8.44 -11.92 -4.68
C SER A 414 -8.69 -10.88 -5.77
N TRP A 415 -9.18 -11.30 -6.93
CA TRP A 415 -9.63 -10.37 -7.95
C TRP A 415 -10.81 -9.53 -7.45
N PRO A 416 -10.92 -8.24 -7.84
CA PRO A 416 -12.07 -7.40 -7.51
C PRO A 416 -13.31 -7.78 -8.34
N ASN A 417 -13.12 -8.41 -9.50
CA ASN A 417 -14.20 -8.90 -10.34
C ASN A 417 -14.70 -10.25 -9.80
N PRO A 418 -16.01 -10.39 -9.49
CA PRO A 418 -16.56 -11.68 -9.07
C PRO A 418 -16.61 -12.65 -10.25
N THR A 419 -16.12 -13.87 -10.04
CA THR A 419 -16.07 -14.95 -11.03
C THR A 419 -16.81 -16.17 -10.48
N ALA A 420 -17.49 -16.91 -11.34
CA ALA A 420 -18.18 -18.13 -10.92
C ALA A 420 -17.16 -19.25 -10.72
N GLU A 421 -17.21 -19.90 -9.56
CA GLU A 421 -16.34 -21.04 -9.21
C GLU A 421 -17.12 -22.35 -9.19
N LYS A 422 -18.39 -22.32 -8.76
CA LYS A 422 -19.26 -23.51 -8.68
C LYS A 422 -20.68 -23.19 -9.15
N VAL A 423 -21.31 -24.14 -9.83
CA VAL A 423 -22.73 -24.07 -10.21
C VAL A 423 -23.45 -25.26 -9.60
N PHE A 424 -24.50 -24.99 -8.83
CA PHE A 424 -25.31 -26.00 -8.16
C PHE A 424 -26.60 -26.25 -8.94
N PHE A 425 -26.93 -27.51 -9.15
CA PHE A 425 -28.18 -27.97 -9.72
C PHE A 425 -28.94 -28.79 -8.69
N LEU A 426 -30.26 -28.61 -8.65
CA LEU A 426 -31.16 -29.46 -7.88
C LEU A 426 -31.99 -30.26 -8.86
N ARG A 427 -31.83 -31.59 -8.83
CA ARG A 427 -32.60 -32.54 -9.63
C ARG A 427 -33.60 -33.27 -8.76
N ASN A 428 -34.85 -33.37 -9.19
CA ASN A 428 -35.80 -34.26 -8.55
C ASN A 428 -35.43 -35.72 -8.88
N ALA A 429 -35.29 -36.56 -7.85
CA ALA A 429 -34.98 -37.98 -8.00
C ALA A 429 -35.96 -38.74 -8.93
N SER A 430 -37.17 -38.20 -9.16
CA SER A 430 -38.22 -38.81 -9.98
C SER A 430 -38.05 -38.66 -11.49
N ASN A 431 -37.09 -37.87 -11.98
CA ASN A 431 -36.95 -37.60 -13.42
C ASN A 431 -36.07 -38.61 -14.17
N ASN A 432 -35.48 -39.58 -13.48
CA ASN A 432 -34.63 -40.61 -14.08
C ASN A 432 -35.39 -41.83 -14.62
N GLU A 433 -36.71 -41.92 -14.45
CA GLU A 433 -37.47 -43.09 -14.93
C GLU A 433 -38.03 -42.93 -16.36
N ASN A 434 -37.94 -41.74 -16.99
CA ASN A 434 -38.61 -41.49 -18.27
C ASN A 434 -37.71 -41.14 -19.47
N SER A 435 -36.39 -41.38 -19.39
CA SER A 435 -35.51 -41.34 -20.57
C SER A 435 -34.79 -42.69 -20.73
N GLY A 436 -35.43 -43.61 -21.45
CA GLY A 436 -34.84 -44.90 -21.82
C GLY A 436 -33.83 -44.81 -22.96
N SER A 437 -32.85 -45.74 -22.90
CA SER A 437 -31.83 -46.17 -23.89
C SER A 437 -30.76 -45.13 -24.26
N ASP A 438 -29.44 -45.31 -24.10
CA ASP A 438 -28.62 -46.51 -24.21
C ASP A 438 -27.33 -46.45 -23.34
N GLN A 439 -26.74 -47.63 -23.21
CA GLN A 439 -25.58 -48.10 -22.45
C GLN A 439 -24.33 -47.19 -22.39
N SER A 440 -23.72 -47.11 -21.20
CA SER A 440 -22.32 -47.48 -20.99
C SER A 440 -21.99 -47.57 -19.50
N GLU A 441 -21.64 -48.78 -19.06
CA GLU A 441 -21.05 -49.04 -17.75
C GLU A 441 -19.69 -48.34 -17.64
N GLN A 442 -19.46 -47.56 -16.57
CA GLN A 442 -18.14 -47.45 -15.94
C GLN A 442 -18.24 -46.94 -14.50
N SER A 443 -18.08 -47.90 -13.58
CA SER A 443 -17.55 -47.84 -12.21
C SER A 443 -17.17 -46.49 -11.61
N SER A 444 -17.74 -46.17 -10.44
CA SER A 444 -16.95 -45.81 -9.26
C SER A 444 -17.70 -46.17 -7.98
N LEU A 445 -17.09 -47.03 -7.17
CA LEU A 445 -17.52 -47.39 -5.82
C LEU A 445 -17.20 -46.24 -4.85
N ASN A 446 -18.20 -45.78 -4.08
CA ASN A 446 -18.20 -45.75 -2.61
C ASN A 446 -19.25 -44.75 -2.07
N SER A 447 -20.32 -45.26 -1.46
CA SER A 447 -20.46 -45.28 0.00
C SER A 447 -21.89 -45.70 0.40
N GLN A 448 -21.93 -46.39 1.54
CA GLN A 448 -23.06 -47.14 2.07
C GLN A 448 -24.22 -46.24 2.51
N SER A 449 -25.45 -46.67 2.28
CA SER A 449 -26.36 -47.15 3.33
C SER A 449 -27.81 -46.96 2.87
N SER A 450 -28.54 -48.06 2.92
CA SER A 450 -29.97 -48.12 2.66
C SER A 450 -30.73 -47.40 3.77
N GLN A 451 -31.19 -46.18 3.50
CA GLN A 451 -32.36 -45.62 4.15
C GLN A 451 -33.32 -45.11 3.08
N LYS A 452 -34.58 -45.54 3.18
CA LYS A 452 -35.71 -44.97 2.43
C LYS A 452 -35.82 -43.49 2.80
N GLU A 453 -35.33 -42.61 1.96
CA GLU A 453 -35.62 -41.17 2.04
C GLU A 453 -36.55 -40.79 0.89
N GLY A 454 -37.59 -40.01 1.23
CA GLY A 454 -38.63 -39.58 0.30
C GLY A 454 -38.07 -38.75 -0.84
N ALA A 455 -38.92 -38.47 -1.84
CA ALA A 455 -38.63 -37.66 -3.04
C ALA A 455 -37.77 -36.42 -2.72
N GLY A 456 -36.45 -36.59 -2.75
CA GLY A 456 -35.47 -35.59 -2.39
C GLY A 456 -34.85 -34.99 -3.65
N ALA A 457 -34.54 -33.70 -3.58
CA ALA A 457 -33.74 -33.06 -4.61
C ALA A 457 -32.28 -33.51 -4.46
N ILE A 458 -31.74 -34.16 -5.48
CA ILE A 458 -30.33 -34.51 -5.61
C ILE A 458 -29.58 -33.24 -6.02
N ALA A 459 -28.58 -32.85 -5.23
CA ALA A 459 -27.71 -31.73 -5.55
C ALA A 459 -26.52 -32.21 -6.40
N GLU A 460 -26.35 -31.64 -7.59
CA GLU A 460 -25.19 -31.84 -8.46
C GLU A 460 -24.40 -30.53 -8.52
N VAL A 461 -23.06 -30.61 -8.50
CA VAL A 461 -22.17 -29.44 -8.46
C VAL A 461 -21.20 -29.52 -9.62
N LEU A 462 -21.15 -28.46 -10.44
CA LEU A 462 -20.14 -28.30 -11.48
C LEU A 462 -19.12 -27.26 -11.03
N ASP A 463 -17.86 -27.67 -11.01
CA ASP A 463 -16.73 -26.81 -10.66
C ASP A 463 -16.17 -26.13 -11.92
N LEU A 464 -15.75 -24.87 -11.75
CA LEU A 464 -15.11 -24.05 -12.78
C LEU A 464 -13.72 -23.60 -12.32
N THR A 465 -12.73 -23.78 -13.18
CA THR A 465 -11.38 -23.29 -12.98
C THR A 465 -11.06 -22.13 -13.91
N HIS A 466 -10.16 -21.26 -13.45
CA HIS A 466 -9.59 -20.22 -14.29
C HIS A 466 -8.42 -20.77 -15.08
N ASP A 467 -8.34 -20.40 -16.36
CA ASP A 467 -7.13 -20.60 -17.14
C ASP A 467 -6.00 -19.73 -16.55
N GLN A 468 -4.89 -20.37 -16.18
CA GLN A 468 -3.72 -19.69 -15.63
C GLN A 468 -3.09 -18.70 -16.62
N HIS A 469 -3.28 -18.91 -17.93
CA HIS A 469 -2.75 -18.06 -18.99
C HIS A 469 -3.73 -16.97 -19.42
N SER A 470 -5.02 -17.07 -19.08
CA SER A 470 -6.00 -16.05 -19.39
C SER A 470 -6.95 -15.80 -18.20
N PRO A 471 -6.73 -14.73 -17.41
CA PRO A 471 -7.43 -14.52 -16.14
C PRO A 471 -8.94 -14.24 -16.26
N PHE A 472 -9.46 -14.11 -17.49
CA PHE A 472 -10.88 -13.89 -17.77
C PHE A 472 -11.55 -15.09 -18.46
N LYS A 473 -10.83 -16.18 -18.67
CA LYS A 473 -11.38 -17.41 -19.26
C LYS A 473 -11.67 -18.42 -18.14
N LEU A 474 -12.89 -18.95 -18.19
CA LEU A 474 -13.37 -19.98 -17.27
C LEU A 474 -13.57 -21.27 -18.06
N GLU A 475 -13.15 -22.38 -17.47
CA GLU A 475 -13.35 -23.73 -18.01
C GLU A 475 -14.07 -24.58 -16.97
N PHE A 476 -14.96 -25.48 -17.43
CA PHE A 476 -15.59 -26.45 -16.54
C PHE A 476 -14.63 -27.61 -16.33
N ASP A 477 -14.44 -28.02 -15.08
CA ASP A 477 -13.55 -29.13 -14.74
C ASP A 477 -14.13 -30.47 -15.19
N ASP A 478 -15.46 -30.60 -15.10
CA ASP A 478 -16.18 -31.81 -15.44
C ASP A 478 -16.70 -31.76 -16.89
N HIS A 479 -16.51 -32.84 -17.64
CA HIS A 479 -17.01 -32.99 -19.00
C HIS A 479 -18.53 -33.19 -19.06
N ASP A 480 -19.16 -33.57 -17.95
CA ASP A 480 -20.61 -33.79 -17.84
C ASP A 480 -21.42 -32.49 -17.85
N PHE A 481 -20.77 -31.32 -17.84
CA PHE A 481 -21.44 -30.02 -17.97
C PHE A 481 -22.34 -29.92 -19.20
N LYS A 482 -22.03 -30.69 -20.26
CA LYS A 482 -22.84 -30.76 -21.49
C LYS A 482 -24.27 -31.24 -21.22
N ASN A 483 -24.46 -32.10 -20.22
CA ASN A 483 -25.78 -32.60 -19.80
C ASN A 483 -26.64 -31.50 -19.16
N HIS A 484 -26.01 -30.39 -18.75
CA HIS A 484 -26.65 -29.24 -18.09
C HIS A 484 -26.82 -28.02 -18.99
N LEU A 485 -26.56 -28.15 -20.31
CA LEU A 485 -26.61 -27.02 -21.25
C LEU A 485 -27.95 -26.28 -21.27
N ASN A 486 -29.08 -26.99 -21.08
CA ASN A 486 -30.40 -26.37 -21.06
C ASN A 486 -30.58 -25.39 -19.88
N SER A 487 -29.88 -25.62 -18.76
CA SER A 487 -29.90 -24.76 -17.58
C SER A 487 -28.76 -23.73 -17.61
N LEU A 488 -27.60 -24.10 -18.16
CA LEU A 488 -26.43 -23.23 -18.25
C LEU A 488 -26.60 -22.12 -19.30
N LYS A 489 -27.27 -22.37 -20.42
CA LYS A 489 -27.47 -21.37 -21.49
C LYS A 489 -28.26 -20.14 -21.02
N PRO A 490 -29.44 -20.28 -20.37
CA PRO A 490 -30.16 -19.12 -19.81
C PRO A 490 -29.34 -18.38 -18.77
N LEU A 491 -28.57 -19.09 -17.93
CA LEU A 491 -27.69 -18.47 -16.94
C LEU A 491 -26.58 -17.64 -17.62
N GLY A 492 -25.89 -18.21 -18.60
CA GLY A 492 -24.87 -17.51 -19.39
C GLY A 492 -25.44 -16.30 -20.13
N LEU A 493 -26.64 -16.42 -20.71
CA LEU A 493 -27.32 -15.31 -21.36
C LEU A 493 -27.68 -14.20 -20.36
N ALA A 494 -28.20 -14.55 -19.19
CA ALA A 494 -28.51 -13.58 -18.14
C ALA A 494 -27.25 -12.85 -17.64
N ILE A 495 -26.12 -13.55 -17.57
CA ILE A 495 -24.82 -12.94 -17.27
C ILE A 495 -24.44 -11.95 -18.38
N LEU A 496 -24.41 -12.38 -19.64
CA LEU A 496 -24.06 -11.52 -20.77
C LEU A 496 -24.94 -10.28 -20.86
N VAL A 497 -26.26 -10.44 -20.70
CA VAL A 497 -27.20 -9.32 -20.74
C VAL A 497 -26.99 -8.39 -19.56
N ASN A 498 -26.81 -8.87 -18.33
CA ASN A 498 -26.72 -7.96 -17.18
C ASN A 498 -25.34 -7.32 -16.98
N THR A 499 -24.25 -8.00 -17.40
CA THR A 499 -22.87 -7.53 -17.13
C THR A 499 -22.10 -7.08 -18.36
N CYS A 500 -22.37 -7.67 -19.53
CA CYS A 500 -21.57 -7.42 -20.73
C CYS A 500 -22.26 -6.51 -21.75
N CYS A 501 -23.58 -6.32 -21.65
CA CYS A 501 -24.31 -5.38 -22.50
C CYS A 501 -24.25 -3.95 -21.91
N PRO A 502 -23.68 -2.96 -22.63
CA PRO A 502 -23.56 -1.59 -22.12
C PRO A 502 -24.90 -0.91 -21.80
N HIS A 503 -25.98 -1.29 -22.48
CA HIS A 503 -27.31 -0.68 -22.34
C HIS A 503 -28.00 -1.05 -21.02
N THR A 504 -27.71 -2.22 -20.47
CA THR A 504 -28.36 -2.78 -19.28
C THR A 504 -27.47 -2.67 -18.03
N GLN A 505 -26.15 -2.55 -18.20
CA GLN A 505 -25.19 -2.53 -17.11
C GLN A 505 -25.46 -1.41 -16.09
N ALA A 506 -25.88 -0.21 -16.54
CA ALA A 506 -26.23 0.89 -15.66
C ALA A 506 -27.49 0.60 -14.82
N HIS A 507 -28.51 0.00 -15.43
CA HIS A 507 -29.72 -0.43 -14.74
C HIS A 507 -29.42 -1.51 -13.70
N TYR A 508 -28.58 -2.48 -14.06
CA TYR A 508 -28.13 -3.54 -13.16
C TYR A 508 -27.31 -2.97 -11.99
N ALA A 509 -26.39 -2.04 -12.24
CA ALA A 509 -25.62 -1.38 -11.19
C ALA A 509 -26.52 -0.59 -10.21
N LYS A 510 -27.54 0.10 -10.72
CA LYS A 510 -28.53 0.80 -9.89
C LYS A 510 -29.35 -0.16 -9.04
N PHE A 511 -29.76 -1.30 -9.61
CA PHE A 511 -30.43 -2.37 -8.89
C PHE A 511 -29.56 -2.91 -7.75
N CYS A 512 -28.30 -3.24 -8.02
CA CYS A 512 -27.35 -3.68 -7.00
C CYS A 512 -27.17 -2.63 -5.89
N GLY A 513 -26.99 -1.35 -6.24
CA GLY A 513 -26.89 -0.27 -5.24
C GLY A 513 -28.12 -0.19 -4.33
N HIS A 514 -29.32 -0.35 -4.89
CA HIS A 514 -30.55 -0.39 -4.11
C HIS A 514 -30.58 -1.58 -3.15
N VAL A 515 -30.22 -2.79 -3.61
CA VAL A 515 -30.15 -3.99 -2.76
C VAL A 515 -29.15 -3.80 -1.62
N THR A 516 -27.98 -3.21 -1.88
CA THR A 516 -27.02 -2.85 -0.82
C THR A 516 -27.63 -1.92 0.21
N ALA A 517 -28.28 -0.84 -0.24
CA ALA A 517 -28.89 0.14 0.66
C ALA A 517 -30.04 -0.45 1.50
N VAL A 518 -30.81 -1.38 0.94
CA VAL A 518 -31.88 -2.07 1.67
C VAL A 518 -31.31 -3.08 2.66
N ALA A 519 -30.27 -3.82 2.30
CA ALA A 519 -29.63 -4.75 3.23
C ALA A 519 -29.01 -4.04 4.44
N MET A 520 -28.61 -2.77 4.30
CA MET A 520 -28.15 -1.97 5.45
C MET A 520 -29.24 -1.65 6.48
N LEU A 521 -30.52 -1.85 6.16
CA LEU A 521 -31.63 -1.64 7.10
C LEU A 521 -31.81 -2.79 8.09
N ASP A 522 -31.33 -3.98 7.75
CA ASP A 522 -31.56 -5.20 8.52
C ASP A 522 -30.23 -5.91 8.72
N LYS A 523 -29.86 -6.11 9.98
CA LYS A 523 -28.58 -6.74 10.34
C LYS A 523 -28.51 -8.19 9.91
N ASP A 524 -29.66 -8.83 9.69
CA ASP A 524 -29.75 -10.22 9.23
C ASP A 524 -29.70 -10.33 7.69
N LEU A 525 -29.74 -9.21 6.97
CA LEU A 525 -29.63 -9.18 5.51
C LEU A 525 -28.18 -8.99 5.07
N VAL A 526 -27.66 -9.95 4.30
CA VAL A 526 -26.39 -9.80 3.60
C VAL A 526 -26.68 -9.37 2.16
N PRO A 527 -26.20 -8.19 1.71
CA PRO A 527 -26.38 -7.78 0.32
C PRO A 527 -25.56 -8.68 -0.60
N VAL A 528 -26.23 -9.58 -1.31
CA VAL A 528 -25.60 -10.38 -2.38
C VAL A 528 -25.53 -9.54 -3.66
N THR A 529 -24.71 -8.50 -3.64
CA THR A 529 -24.50 -7.61 -4.80
C THR A 529 -23.26 -7.98 -5.60
N ASN A 530 -22.36 -8.74 -4.98
CA ASN A 530 -21.37 -9.56 -5.66
C ASN A 530 -21.86 -11.01 -5.53
N ARG A 531 -21.89 -11.77 -6.63
CA ARG A 531 -22.47 -13.13 -6.74
C ARG A 531 -21.92 -14.11 -5.68
N TYR A 532 -22.46 -14.09 -4.49
CA TYR A 532 -22.26 -15.09 -3.44
C TYR A 532 -23.61 -15.73 -3.15
N ALA A 533 -23.93 -16.82 -3.84
CA ALA A 533 -24.87 -17.77 -3.27
C ALA A 533 -24.06 -18.63 -2.29
N ILE A 534 -23.99 -18.22 -1.01
CA ILE A 534 -23.61 -19.15 0.06
C ILE A 534 -24.89 -19.91 0.39
N VAL A 535 -24.95 -21.18 -0.01
CA VAL A 535 -25.97 -22.11 0.48
C VAL A 535 -25.38 -22.78 1.71
N GLU A 536 -25.63 -22.20 2.88
CA GLU A 536 -25.42 -22.91 4.14
C GLU A 536 -26.67 -23.75 4.40
N SER A 537 -26.52 -25.07 4.41
CA SER A 537 -27.60 -26.07 4.38
C SER A 537 -28.47 -26.12 5.65
N SER A 538 -28.32 -25.18 6.59
CA SER A 538 -29.02 -25.19 7.89
C SER A 538 -30.09 -24.10 8.07
N LEU A 539 -30.30 -23.20 7.10
CA LEU A 539 -31.34 -22.17 7.22
C LEU A 539 -32.67 -22.65 6.62
N ASN A 540 -33.61 -23.02 7.50
CA ASN A 540 -35.01 -23.41 7.20
C ASN A 540 -35.89 -22.27 6.63
N SER A 541 -35.30 -21.23 6.04
CA SER A 541 -36.03 -20.11 5.45
C SER A 541 -35.29 -19.61 4.19
N PHE A 542 -35.71 -20.14 3.04
CA PHE A 542 -35.27 -19.66 1.74
C PHE A 542 -36.02 -18.38 1.38
N MET A 543 -35.40 -17.22 1.55
CA MET A 543 -35.84 -16.03 0.80
C MET A 543 -35.22 -16.07 -0.59
N HIS A 544 -35.92 -16.73 -1.51
CA HIS A 544 -35.65 -16.70 -2.94
C HIS A 544 -35.77 -15.26 -3.46
N GLY A 545 -34.65 -14.55 -3.51
CA GLY A 545 -34.50 -13.31 -4.27
C GLY A 545 -34.28 -13.57 -5.75
N TYR A 546 -35.20 -14.26 -6.44
CA TYR A 546 -35.28 -14.12 -7.89
C TYR A 546 -35.88 -12.74 -8.19
N VAL A 547 -35.05 -11.70 -8.21
CA VAL A 547 -35.44 -10.47 -8.91
C VAL A 547 -35.06 -10.66 -10.38
N LEU A 548 -35.89 -11.43 -11.07
CA LEU A 548 -35.97 -11.40 -12.52
C LEU A 548 -36.42 -9.99 -12.91
N GLY A 549 -35.46 -9.12 -13.24
CA GLY A 549 -35.72 -7.92 -14.00
C GLY A 549 -36.13 -8.33 -15.41
N ILE A 550 -37.39 -8.74 -15.60
CA ILE A 550 -38.02 -8.74 -16.90
C ILE A 550 -38.46 -7.30 -17.14
N PRO A 551 -37.84 -6.54 -18.05
CA PRO A 551 -38.44 -5.30 -18.51
C PRO A 551 -39.76 -5.69 -19.19
N SER A 552 -40.87 -5.24 -18.62
CA SER A 552 -42.13 -5.19 -19.33
C SER A 552 -41.93 -4.21 -20.49
N PHE A 553 -42.03 -4.71 -21.72
CA PHE A 553 -42.15 -3.85 -22.91
C PHE A 553 -43.49 -3.12 -22.91
#